data_AF-A0A261UD20-F1
#
_entry.id   AF-A0A261UD20-F1
#
_cell.length_a   1.000
_cell.length_b   1.000
_cell.length_c   1.000
_cell.angle_alpha   90.00
_cell.angle_beta   90.00
_cell.angle_gamma   90.00
#
_symmetry.space_group_name_H-M   'P 1'
#
loop_
_entity.id
_entity.type
_entity.pdbx_description
1 polymer ?
#
loop_
_entity_poly.entity_id
_entity_poly.type
_entity_poly.pdbx_seq_one_letter_code
_entity_poly.pdbx_strand_id
1 'polypeptide(L)'
;MHRLFKTFFLLPWLSACAPSWAPAGAATGGAGDRGAAPPTGQTHDFNWRLSGDRQVAPLQVFDDGRNTWLQFAPGQAIPALFVEHDRTERPAAYERREPYAIIRGKWPSVIMRGGTLQARADYLGVAAQQAVPAPPAVARAAPGPGQVAAAQGSVDSAAGRLYRVGPADENMRRALARWAGLAGWTFQSEHWAVDVDIPLSASADFSDDFKRSVRALVAATELGERPLQPCFYANQVLRVIPLSQSCDRTAARPGASL
;
A
#
# COMPACT_ATOMS: atom_id res chain seq x y z
N MET A 1 44.20 -64.21 -22.60
CA MET A 1 42.98 -65.01 -22.43
C MET A 1 41.81 -64.05 -22.23
N HIS A 2 40.79 -64.14 -23.09
CA HIS A 2 39.37 -63.73 -22.98
C HIS A 2 38.99 -62.34 -22.40
N ARG A 3 38.10 -61.51 -22.97
CA ARG A 3 37.35 -61.42 -24.25
C ARG A 3 36.78 -59.98 -24.32
N LEU A 4 36.63 -59.48 -25.55
CA LEU A 4 35.87 -58.27 -25.93
C LEU A 4 34.43 -58.30 -25.38
N PHE A 5 33.86 -57.12 -25.07
CA PHE A 5 32.45 -56.88 -25.39
C PHE A 5 32.22 -55.44 -25.89
N LYS A 6 31.62 -55.38 -27.07
CA LYS A 6 31.40 -54.25 -27.97
C LYS A 6 29.90 -54.24 -28.25
N THR A 7 29.21 -53.15 -27.93
CA THR A 7 27.79 -52.91 -28.28
C THR A 7 27.65 -51.38 -28.19
N PHE A 8 27.60 -50.54 -29.23
CA PHE A 8 27.01 -50.59 -30.57
C PHE A 8 25.52 -50.91 -30.58
N PHE A 9 24.72 -49.87 -30.38
CA PHE A 9 23.33 -49.81 -30.84
C PHE A 9 23.15 -48.57 -31.71
N LEU A 10 23.00 -48.83 -33.01
CA LEU A 10 22.56 -47.90 -34.05
C LEU A 10 21.02 -47.94 -34.13
N LEU A 11 20.42 -46.74 -34.27
CA LEU A 11 19.30 -46.28 -35.13
C LEU A 11 18.07 -47.19 -35.36
N PRO A 12 16.82 -46.63 -35.40
CA PRO A 12 16.35 -45.79 -36.54
C PRO A 12 15.43 -44.61 -36.14
N TRP A 13 15.54 -43.45 -36.81
CA TRP A 13 14.66 -42.93 -37.88
C TRP A 13 13.16 -42.90 -37.57
N LEU A 14 12.62 -41.69 -37.37
CA LEU A 14 11.26 -41.24 -37.74
C LEU A 14 11.32 -39.69 -37.69
N SER A 15 11.40 -39.02 -38.83
CA SER A 15 10.32 -38.70 -39.79
C SER A 15 10.02 -37.21 -39.70
N ALA A 16 10.13 -36.60 -40.88
CA ALA A 16 9.86 -35.20 -41.14
C ALA A 16 8.41 -34.81 -40.86
N CYS A 17 8.21 -33.55 -40.49
CA CYS A 17 7.06 -32.79 -40.97
C CYS A 17 7.57 -31.41 -41.38
N ALA A 18 7.39 -31.10 -42.66
CA ALA A 18 7.78 -29.86 -43.30
C ALA A 18 6.89 -28.68 -42.86
N PRO A 19 7.37 -27.43 -42.96
CA PRO A 19 6.49 -26.26 -42.96
C PRO A 19 5.84 -26.15 -44.34
N SER A 20 4.55 -26.46 -44.42
CA SER A 20 3.74 -26.19 -45.59
C SER A 20 3.30 -24.72 -45.62
N TRP A 21 3.47 -24.16 -46.81
CA TRP A 21 3.07 -22.88 -47.38
C TRP A 21 1.78 -22.16 -46.89
N ALA A 22 1.78 -20.85 -47.19
CA ALA A 22 0.78 -19.76 -47.09
C ALA A 22 -0.59 -20.06 -47.80
N PRO A 23 -1.65 -19.18 -47.81
CA PRO A 23 -1.66 -17.73 -47.61
C PRO A 23 -2.84 -17.12 -46.81
N ALA A 24 -2.79 -15.79 -46.69
CA ALA A 24 -3.83 -14.91 -46.16
C ALA A 24 -5.20 -15.15 -46.81
N GLY A 25 -6.26 -15.23 -45.99
CA GLY A 25 -7.63 -15.34 -46.43
C GLY A 25 -8.63 -15.00 -45.31
N ALA A 26 -9.29 -13.87 -45.50
CA ALA A 26 -10.66 -13.52 -45.07
C ALA A 26 -11.04 -13.60 -43.58
N ALA A 27 -11.36 -12.41 -43.06
CA ALA A 27 -12.22 -12.20 -41.91
C ALA A 27 -13.57 -12.95 -42.04
N THR A 28 -13.96 -13.65 -40.98
CA THR A 28 -15.36 -13.87 -40.61
C THR A 28 -15.46 -13.86 -39.08
N GLY A 29 -16.43 -13.11 -38.57
CA GLY A 29 -16.64 -12.91 -37.14
C GLY A 29 -17.04 -14.20 -36.43
N GLY A 30 -16.51 -14.36 -35.22
CA GLY A 30 -16.91 -15.36 -34.25
C GLY A 30 -16.66 -14.81 -32.86
N ALA A 31 -17.72 -14.34 -32.20
CA ALA A 31 -17.73 -14.10 -30.78
C ALA A 31 -17.58 -15.46 -30.07
N GLY A 32 -16.36 -15.77 -29.66
CA GLY A 32 -15.99 -16.99 -28.94
C GLY A 32 -15.16 -16.60 -27.74
N ASP A 33 -15.85 -16.51 -26.61
CA ASP A 33 -15.38 -16.67 -25.24
C ASP A 33 -13.87 -16.50 -25.00
N ARG A 34 -13.46 -15.28 -24.60
CA ARG A 34 -12.16 -15.07 -23.98
C ARG A 34 -12.20 -15.79 -22.64
N GLY A 35 -11.79 -17.06 -22.63
CA GLY A 35 -11.45 -17.78 -21.42
C GLY A 35 -10.61 -16.86 -20.55
N ALA A 36 -11.18 -16.48 -19.41
CA ALA A 36 -10.53 -15.61 -18.45
C ALA A 36 -9.16 -16.22 -18.15
N ALA A 37 -8.09 -15.51 -18.50
CA ALA A 37 -6.77 -15.86 -18.02
C ALA A 37 -6.87 -15.99 -16.49
N PRO A 38 -6.35 -17.08 -15.88
CA PRO A 38 -6.32 -17.16 -14.42
C PRO A 38 -5.62 -15.90 -13.91
N PRO A 39 -6.07 -15.28 -12.80
CA PRO A 39 -5.41 -14.09 -12.26
C PRO A 39 -3.98 -14.46 -11.86
N THR A 40 -3.03 -14.21 -12.75
CA THR A 40 -1.59 -14.33 -12.49
C THR A 40 -1.15 -13.07 -11.77
N GLY A 41 -1.56 -12.97 -10.51
CA GLY A 41 -1.15 -11.95 -9.57
C GLY A 41 -1.43 -12.48 -8.18
N GLN A 42 -0.39 -12.89 -7.45
CA GLN A 42 -0.54 -13.17 -6.03
C GLN A 42 -1.02 -11.88 -5.37
N THR A 43 -2.28 -11.88 -4.92
CA THR A 43 -2.88 -10.72 -4.27
C THR A 43 -2.37 -10.70 -2.84
N HIS A 44 -1.66 -9.63 -2.49
CA HIS A 44 -1.14 -9.44 -1.14
C HIS A 44 -2.12 -8.59 -0.33
N ASP A 45 -2.38 -9.00 0.91
CA ASP A 45 -3.23 -8.32 1.86
C ASP A 45 -2.38 -7.70 2.98
N PHE A 46 -2.46 -6.37 3.09
CA PHE A 46 -1.70 -5.57 4.04
C PHE A 46 -2.57 -5.12 5.22
N ASN A 47 -3.80 -5.62 5.36
CA ASN A 47 -4.73 -5.21 6.42
C ASN A 47 -4.39 -5.86 7.77
N TRP A 48 -3.21 -5.49 8.27
CA TRP A 48 -2.61 -5.98 9.50
C TRP A 48 -2.34 -4.80 10.43
N ARG A 49 -2.69 -4.95 11.71
CA ARG A 49 -2.41 -3.94 12.74
C ARG A 49 -1.27 -4.39 13.62
N LEU A 50 -0.21 -3.59 13.66
CA LEU A 50 0.92 -3.78 14.58
C LEU A 50 0.70 -3.02 15.89
N SER A 51 1.06 -3.63 17.01
CA SER A 51 0.97 -3.06 18.36
C SER A 51 2.07 -3.61 19.28
N GLY A 52 2.33 -2.93 20.39
CA GLY A 52 3.34 -3.31 21.39
C GLY A 52 4.72 -2.71 21.15
N ASP A 53 5.76 -3.40 21.62
CA ASP A 53 7.13 -2.90 21.68
C ASP A 53 7.83 -2.89 20.31
N ARG A 54 8.25 -1.69 19.86
CA ARG A 54 8.88 -1.51 18.54
C ARG A 54 10.18 -2.26 18.35
N GLN A 55 10.91 -2.57 19.42
CA GLN A 55 12.19 -3.28 19.35
C GLN A 55 12.04 -4.73 18.85
N VAL A 56 10.90 -5.37 19.11
CA VAL A 56 10.58 -6.73 18.64
C VAL A 56 9.49 -6.75 17.55
N ALA A 57 8.92 -5.59 17.22
CA ALA A 57 7.95 -5.49 16.13
C ALA A 57 8.65 -5.48 14.76
N PRO A 58 8.08 -6.14 13.74
CA PRO A 58 8.47 -5.95 12.35
C PRO A 58 8.07 -4.54 11.89
N LEU A 59 8.69 -4.10 10.80
CA LEU A 59 8.31 -2.89 10.08
C LEU A 59 6.96 -3.05 9.37
N GLN A 60 6.67 -4.25 8.87
CA GLN A 60 5.46 -4.54 8.10
C GLN A 60 5.05 -6.01 8.22
N VAL A 61 3.74 -6.27 8.16
CA VAL A 61 3.16 -7.62 8.02
C VAL A 61 2.15 -7.61 6.88
N PHE A 62 2.17 -8.64 6.06
CA PHE A 62 1.18 -8.88 5.02
C PHE A 62 1.08 -10.37 4.70
N ASP A 63 0.04 -10.78 3.99
CA ASP A 63 -0.13 -12.16 3.55
C ASP A 63 -0.54 -12.27 2.08
N ASP A 64 -0.23 -13.39 1.43
CA ASP A 64 -0.65 -13.71 0.06
C ASP A 64 -1.82 -14.72 0.02
N GLY A 65 -2.49 -14.91 1.17
CA GLY A 65 -3.45 -15.98 1.42
C GLY A 65 -2.83 -17.36 1.70
N ARG A 66 -1.54 -17.57 1.41
CA ARG A 66 -0.83 -18.85 1.63
C ARG A 66 0.32 -18.73 2.63
N ASN A 67 0.90 -17.56 2.78
CA ASN A 67 2.04 -17.24 3.63
C ASN A 67 1.83 -15.87 4.26
N THR A 68 2.26 -15.73 5.51
CA THR A 68 2.33 -14.46 6.23
C THR A 68 3.78 -14.00 6.27
N TRP A 69 4.06 -12.80 5.78
CA TRP A 69 5.39 -12.25 5.63
C TRP A 69 5.58 -11.13 6.64
N LEU A 70 6.63 -11.23 7.46
CA LEU A 70 7.01 -10.21 8.44
C LEU A 70 8.33 -9.58 8.00
N GLN A 71 8.32 -8.29 7.68
CA GLN A 71 9.51 -7.54 7.29
C GLN A 71 10.18 -6.93 8.51
N PHE A 72 11.44 -7.25 8.78
CA PHE A 72 12.22 -6.66 9.87
C PHE A 72 13.20 -5.60 9.36
N ALA A 73 13.63 -4.70 10.26
CA ALA A 73 14.67 -3.74 9.92
C ALA A 73 16.02 -4.45 9.68
N PRO A 74 16.90 -3.92 8.81
CA PRO A 74 18.23 -4.48 8.62
C PRO A 74 18.98 -4.61 9.95
N GLY A 75 19.51 -5.80 10.23
CA GLY A 75 20.23 -6.07 11.48
C GLY A 75 19.36 -6.25 12.73
N GLN A 76 18.04 -6.07 12.64
CA GLN A 76 17.13 -6.40 13.74
C GLN A 76 17.13 -7.91 13.98
N ALA A 77 17.30 -8.30 15.24
CA ALA A 77 17.19 -9.71 15.64
C ALA A 77 15.75 -10.20 15.45
N ILE A 78 15.57 -11.41 14.90
CA ILE A 78 14.25 -12.01 14.80
C ILE A 78 13.84 -12.51 16.19
N PRO A 79 12.74 -12.01 16.77
CA PRO A 79 12.24 -12.45 18.06
C PRO A 79 11.63 -13.85 17.96
N ALA A 80 11.27 -14.45 19.11
CA ALA A 80 10.45 -15.65 19.10
C ALA A 80 9.08 -15.32 18.49
N LEU A 81 8.73 -16.00 17.40
CA LEU A 81 7.47 -15.82 16.68
C LEU A 81 6.46 -16.87 17.13
N PHE A 82 5.23 -16.44 17.36
CA PHE A 82 4.11 -17.30 17.69
C PHE A 82 2.91 -16.95 16.82
N VAL A 83 2.17 -17.96 16.40
CA VAL A 83 0.89 -17.78 15.72
C VAL A 83 -0.23 -18.11 16.68
N GLU A 84 -1.31 -17.33 16.64
CA GLU A 84 -2.48 -17.55 17.46
C GLU A 84 -3.71 -17.78 16.58
N HIS A 85 -4.44 -18.85 16.88
CA HIS A 85 -5.74 -19.18 16.31
C HIS A 85 -6.62 -19.71 17.43
N ASP A 86 -7.89 -19.28 17.50
CA ASP A 86 -8.83 -19.64 18.56
C ASP A 86 -8.28 -19.44 19.99
N ARG A 87 -7.57 -18.31 20.21
CA ARG A 87 -6.87 -17.99 21.48
C ARG A 87 -5.81 -19.00 21.90
N THR A 88 -5.44 -19.93 21.04
CA THR A 88 -4.37 -20.89 21.27
C THR A 88 -3.12 -20.40 20.58
N GLU A 89 -2.09 -20.09 21.37
CA GLU A 89 -0.80 -19.66 20.87
C GLU A 89 0.12 -20.86 20.62
N ARG A 90 0.81 -20.85 19.47
CA ARG A 90 1.78 -21.88 19.10
C ARG A 90 3.05 -21.25 18.54
N PRO A 91 4.24 -21.79 18.86
CA PRO A 91 5.47 -21.34 18.21
C PRO A 91 5.35 -21.45 16.68
N ALA A 92 5.72 -20.39 15.98
CA ALA A 92 5.66 -20.32 14.54
C ALA A 92 6.94 -20.89 13.91
N ALA A 93 6.80 -21.91 13.06
CA ALA A 93 7.87 -22.27 12.15
C ALA A 93 7.95 -21.23 11.03
N TYR A 94 9.15 -20.66 10.82
CA TYR A 94 9.36 -19.65 9.79
C TYR A 94 10.60 -19.95 8.95
N GLU A 95 10.57 -19.50 7.69
CA GLU A 95 11.74 -19.42 6.84
C GLU A 95 12.29 -18.00 6.86
N ARG A 96 13.62 -17.86 7.02
CA ARG A 96 14.28 -16.55 6.96
C ARG A 96 14.75 -16.27 5.54
N ARG A 97 14.24 -15.19 4.94
CA ARG A 97 14.66 -14.66 3.63
C ARG A 97 14.76 -13.15 3.76
N GLU A 98 15.93 -12.66 4.14
CA GLU A 98 16.14 -11.25 4.46
C GLU A 98 15.54 -10.31 3.40
N PRO A 99 14.78 -9.27 3.80
CA PRO A 99 14.51 -8.81 5.17
C PRO A 99 13.34 -9.50 5.89
N TYR A 100 12.85 -10.64 5.40
CA TYR A 100 11.60 -11.26 5.85
C TYR A 100 11.80 -12.50 6.72
N ALA A 101 10.88 -12.68 7.67
CA ALA A 101 10.50 -13.98 8.23
C ALA A 101 9.16 -14.40 7.60
N ILE A 102 9.12 -15.59 7.00
CA ILE A 102 7.96 -16.08 6.27
C ILE A 102 7.35 -17.26 7.04
N ILE A 103 6.13 -17.07 7.51
CA ILE A 103 5.34 -18.10 8.20
C ILE A 103 4.37 -18.69 7.18
N ARG A 104 4.30 -20.03 7.09
CA ARG A 104 3.31 -20.69 6.21
C ARG A 104 1.91 -20.52 6.78
N GLY A 105 0.95 -20.29 5.89
CA GLY A 105 -0.45 -20.04 6.22
C GLY A 105 -0.77 -18.56 6.46
N LYS A 106 -2.07 -18.26 6.46
CA LYS A 106 -2.64 -17.00 6.91
C LYS A 106 -3.11 -17.17 8.35
N TRP A 107 -2.62 -16.32 9.25
CA TRP A 107 -2.92 -16.41 10.68
C TRP A 107 -3.75 -15.19 11.12
N PRO A 108 -4.72 -15.35 12.04
CA PRO A 108 -5.44 -14.21 12.60
C PRO A 108 -4.53 -13.27 13.38
N SER A 109 -3.53 -13.81 14.08
CA SER A 109 -2.56 -13.03 14.83
C SER A 109 -1.19 -13.68 14.87
N VAL A 110 -0.16 -12.83 14.87
CA VAL A 110 1.24 -13.21 15.09
C VAL A 110 1.78 -12.42 16.28
N ILE A 111 2.38 -13.11 17.24
CA ILE A 111 2.96 -12.52 18.46
C ILE A 111 4.49 -12.66 18.37
N MET A 112 5.18 -11.59 18.74
CA MET A 112 6.64 -11.50 18.73
C MET A 112 7.13 -11.23 20.15
N ARG A 113 8.03 -12.07 20.67
CA ARG A 113 8.57 -11.93 22.03
C ARG A 113 10.09 -12.00 22.07
N GLY A 114 10.68 -11.15 22.90
CA GLY A 114 12.12 -11.16 23.17
C GLY A 114 12.43 -10.54 24.54
N GLY A 115 12.99 -11.32 25.46
CA GLY A 115 13.16 -10.88 26.85
C GLY A 115 11.80 -10.53 27.48
N THR A 116 11.66 -9.28 27.94
CA THR A 116 10.40 -8.73 28.49
C THR A 116 9.53 -8.05 27.44
N LEU A 117 10.01 -7.94 26.19
CA LEU A 117 9.37 -7.17 25.14
C LEU A 117 8.36 -8.04 24.38
N GLN A 118 7.23 -7.44 24.02
CA GLN A 118 6.20 -8.10 23.23
C GLN A 118 5.61 -7.16 22.18
N ALA A 119 5.48 -7.66 20.95
CA ALA A 119 4.67 -7.04 19.90
C ALA A 119 3.63 -8.02 19.36
N ARG A 120 2.59 -7.49 18.73
CA ARG A 120 1.52 -8.27 18.11
C ARG A 120 1.12 -7.68 16.76
N ALA A 121 0.89 -8.56 15.79
CA ALA A 121 0.32 -8.27 14.49
C ALA A 121 -1.05 -8.96 14.40
N ASP A 122 -2.12 -8.19 14.23
CA ASP A 122 -3.48 -8.72 14.08
C ASP A 122 -3.99 -8.51 12.67
N TYR A 123 -4.47 -9.57 12.03
CA TYR A 123 -5.17 -9.48 10.78
C TYR A 123 -6.57 -8.92 11.01
N LEU A 124 -6.88 -7.81 10.34
CA LEU A 124 -8.12 -7.07 10.54
C LEU A 124 -9.28 -7.56 9.64
N GLY A 125 -9.02 -8.51 8.73
CA GLY A 125 -10.02 -8.95 7.76
C GLY A 125 -10.44 -7.85 6.80
N VAL A 126 -11.38 -8.14 5.92
CA VAL A 126 -11.96 -7.13 5.01
C VAL A 126 -12.99 -6.21 5.69
N ALA A 127 -13.23 -6.36 7.00
CA ALA A 127 -14.39 -5.77 7.70
C ALA A 127 -14.05 -4.81 8.87
N ALA A 128 -12.81 -4.71 9.36
CA ALA A 128 -12.50 -3.80 10.48
C ALA A 128 -12.40 -2.31 10.09
N GLN A 129 -12.88 -1.91 8.91
CA GLN A 129 -13.12 -0.51 8.55
C GLN A 129 -14.40 0.08 9.18
N GLN A 130 -15.22 -0.69 9.92
CA GLN A 130 -16.49 -0.18 10.45
C GLN A 130 -16.74 -0.60 11.89
N ALA A 131 -16.41 0.28 12.85
CA ALA A 131 -17.14 0.48 14.10
C ALA A 131 -16.44 1.57 14.94
N VAL A 132 -16.91 2.80 14.80
CA VAL A 132 -16.86 3.78 15.90
C VAL A 132 -18.32 3.98 16.34
N PRO A 133 -18.70 3.67 17.59
CA PRO A 133 -20.08 3.88 18.04
C PRO A 133 -20.33 5.37 18.26
N ALA A 134 -21.41 5.89 17.68
CA ALA A 134 -21.88 7.25 17.90
C ALA A 134 -22.51 7.37 19.31
N PRO A 135 -22.22 8.42 20.09
CA PRO A 135 -22.91 8.69 21.34
C PRO A 135 -24.35 9.22 21.11
N PRO A 136 -25.29 9.04 22.05
CA PRO A 136 -26.70 9.39 21.86
C PRO A 136 -26.92 10.91 21.98
N ALA A 137 -27.72 11.45 21.06
CA ALA A 137 -28.12 12.85 21.05
C ALA A 137 -29.16 13.12 22.16
N VAL A 138 -28.81 13.98 23.11
CA VAL A 138 -29.77 14.60 24.03
C VAL A 138 -30.48 15.75 23.33
N ALA A 139 -31.80 15.63 23.23
CA ALA A 139 -32.69 16.69 22.77
C ALA A 139 -32.64 17.89 23.71
N ARG A 140 -32.58 19.11 23.17
CA ARG A 140 -33.01 20.30 23.90
C ARG A 140 -33.69 21.32 22.99
N ALA A 141 -34.81 21.80 23.51
CA ALA A 141 -35.84 22.59 22.89
C ALA A 141 -35.44 24.04 22.58
N ALA A 142 -36.12 24.61 21.58
CA ALA A 142 -36.26 26.05 21.34
C ALA A 142 -37.14 26.70 22.44
N PRO A 143 -37.15 28.03 22.67
CA PRO A 143 -37.58 29.02 21.66
C PRO A 143 -36.90 30.40 21.71
N GLY A 144 -37.17 31.22 20.67
CA GLY A 144 -37.35 32.67 20.86
C GLY A 144 -36.40 33.58 20.05
N PRO A 145 -36.92 34.68 19.45
CA PRO A 145 -36.38 35.24 18.21
C PRO A 145 -35.52 36.49 18.44
N GLY A 146 -34.54 36.69 17.57
CA GLY A 146 -33.87 37.99 17.44
C GLY A 146 -32.37 37.87 17.23
N GLN A 147 -31.96 37.70 15.97
CA GLN A 147 -31.23 38.75 15.26
C GLN A 147 -30.93 38.28 13.84
N VAL A 148 -31.39 39.11 12.91
CA VAL A 148 -30.94 39.18 11.54
C VAL A 148 -29.42 39.32 11.52
N ALA A 149 -28.72 38.23 11.22
CA ALA A 149 -27.35 38.24 10.75
C ALA A 149 -27.28 37.25 9.60
N ALA A 150 -26.84 37.78 8.46
CA ALA A 150 -26.78 37.19 7.15
C ALA A 150 -26.63 35.65 7.16
N ALA A 151 -27.61 35.00 6.53
CA ALA A 151 -27.40 33.74 5.87
C ALA A 151 -26.27 33.91 4.84
N GLN A 152 -25.04 33.62 5.24
CA GLN A 152 -24.05 33.02 4.35
C GLN A 152 -24.22 31.51 4.58
N GLY A 153 -25.26 30.89 4.00
CA GLY A 153 -25.05 30.11 2.79
C GLY A 153 -23.85 29.19 2.99
N SER A 154 -23.93 28.00 3.57
CA SER A 154 -24.54 26.81 2.94
C SER A 154 -24.74 26.91 1.43
N VAL A 155 -23.76 27.47 0.73
CA VAL A 155 -23.59 27.36 -0.72
C VAL A 155 -22.15 27.00 -1.00
N ASP A 156 -21.79 25.76 -0.71
CA ASP A 156 -20.60 25.20 -1.35
C ASP A 156 -20.69 23.69 -1.61
N SER A 157 -21.93 23.23 -1.81
CA SER A 157 -22.22 21.89 -2.32
C SER A 157 -22.36 21.87 -3.85
N ALA A 158 -21.90 22.93 -4.55
CA ALA A 158 -21.98 23.01 -6.02
C ALA A 158 -20.83 23.78 -6.71
N ALA A 159 -19.68 24.01 -6.05
CA ALA A 159 -18.46 24.41 -6.75
C ALA A 159 -17.73 23.13 -7.21
N GLY A 160 -17.88 22.78 -8.48
CA GLY A 160 -17.52 21.49 -9.03
C GLY A 160 -16.07 21.07 -8.76
N ARG A 161 -15.85 19.93 -8.11
CA ARG A 161 -14.58 19.16 -8.04
C ARG A 161 -13.29 19.93 -7.76
N LEU A 162 -13.33 21.19 -7.31
CA LEU A 162 -12.15 21.99 -7.02
C LEU A 162 -11.51 21.50 -5.72
N TYR A 163 -10.19 21.37 -5.73
CA TYR A 163 -9.42 20.99 -4.55
C TYR A 163 -9.23 22.21 -3.66
N ARG A 164 -9.94 22.27 -2.53
CA ARG A 164 -9.84 23.33 -1.51
C ARG A 164 -9.02 22.90 -0.31
N VAL A 165 -8.19 23.80 0.22
CA VAL A 165 -7.44 23.61 1.47
C VAL A 165 -7.69 24.78 2.41
N GLY A 166 -7.66 24.56 3.72
CA GLY A 166 -7.67 25.66 4.69
C GLY A 166 -7.46 25.21 6.13
N PRO A 167 -7.61 26.13 7.11
CA PRO A 167 -7.36 25.85 8.52
C PRO A 167 -8.24 24.73 9.11
N ALA A 168 -9.40 24.44 8.50
CA ALA A 168 -10.25 23.31 8.88
C ALA A 168 -9.58 21.94 8.66
N ASP A 169 -8.60 21.86 7.75
CA ASP A 169 -7.79 20.66 7.58
C ASP A 169 -6.71 20.52 8.66
N GLU A 170 -6.45 21.57 9.45
CA GLU A 170 -5.38 21.73 10.46
C GLU A 170 -3.96 21.72 9.87
N ASN A 171 -3.62 20.68 9.10
CA ASN A 171 -2.31 20.51 8.50
C ASN A 171 -2.37 19.98 7.06
N MET A 172 -1.28 20.19 6.32
CA MET A 172 -1.18 19.83 4.90
C MET A 172 -1.36 18.33 4.66
N ARG A 173 -0.92 17.48 5.60
CA ARG A 173 -1.07 16.01 5.49
C ARG A 173 -2.55 15.59 5.50
N ARG A 174 -3.38 16.17 6.38
CA ARG A 174 -4.83 15.91 6.41
C ARG A 174 -5.54 16.42 5.16
N ALA A 175 -5.16 17.60 4.67
CA ALA A 175 -5.70 18.14 3.42
C ALA A 175 -5.41 17.20 2.22
N LEU A 176 -4.16 16.75 2.09
CA LEU A 176 -3.74 15.83 1.04
C LEU A 176 -4.42 14.45 1.15
N ALA A 177 -4.62 13.94 2.38
CA ALA A 177 -5.35 12.69 2.61
C ALA A 177 -6.81 12.79 2.14
N ARG A 178 -7.47 13.91 2.46
CA ARG A 178 -8.83 14.19 1.98
C ARG A 178 -8.90 14.29 0.47
N TRP A 179 -7.98 15.03 -0.15
CA TRP A 179 -7.92 15.17 -1.61
C TRP A 179 -7.65 13.84 -2.31
N ALA A 180 -6.73 13.04 -1.79
CA ALA A 180 -6.41 11.73 -2.33
C ALA A 180 -7.65 10.80 -2.29
N GLY A 181 -8.37 10.79 -1.16
CA GLY A 181 -9.63 10.05 -1.03
C GLY A 181 -10.69 10.45 -2.07
N LEU A 182 -10.85 11.75 -2.35
CA LEU A 182 -11.78 12.25 -3.37
C LEU A 182 -11.36 11.86 -4.79
N ALA A 183 -10.04 11.77 -5.04
CA ALA A 183 -9.46 11.46 -6.35
C ALA A 183 -9.28 9.95 -6.61
N GLY A 184 -9.53 9.09 -5.62
CA GLY A 184 -9.22 7.66 -5.69
C GLY A 184 -7.72 7.34 -5.61
N TRP A 185 -6.92 8.25 -5.02
CA TRP A 185 -5.50 8.04 -4.75
C TRP A 185 -5.28 7.58 -3.31
N THR A 186 -4.26 6.74 -3.10
CA THR A 186 -3.86 6.30 -1.77
C THR A 186 -2.82 7.25 -1.20
N PHE A 187 -3.15 7.91 -0.10
CA PHE A 187 -2.24 8.77 0.67
C PHE A 187 -2.47 8.54 2.17
N GLN A 188 -1.46 8.03 2.86
CA GLN A 188 -1.50 7.66 4.28
C GLN A 188 -0.30 8.26 5.01
N SER A 189 -0.24 8.09 6.34
CA SER A 189 0.86 8.58 7.18
C SER A 189 2.24 8.13 6.70
N GLU A 190 2.35 6.92 6.16
CA GLU A 190 3.60 6.31 5.69
C GLU A 190 4.08 6.93 4.36
N HIS A 191 3.17 7.60 3.65
CA HIS A 191 3.45 8.31 2.42
C HIS A 191 3.87 9.76 2.64
N TRP A 192 3.92 10.20 3.90
CA TRP A 192 4.46 11.47 4.34
C TRP A 192 5.86 11.25 4.91
N ALA A 193 6.90 11.54 4.14
CA ALA A 193 8.30 11.34 4.54
C ALA A 193 8.92 12.58 5.21
N VAL A 194 8.08 13.45 5.79
CA VAL A 194 8.50 14.66 6.49
C VAL A 194 8.24 14.45 7.97
N ASP A 195 9.20 14.80 8.81
CA ASP A 195 9.14 14.51 10.25
C ASP A 195 8.08 15.33 10.99
N VAL A 196 7.63 16.45 10.40
CA VAL A 196 6.69 17.40 10.98
C VAL A 196 5.46 17.58 10.11
N ASP A 197 4.34 17.89 10.74
CA ASP A 197 3.15 18.39 10.06
C ASP A 197 3.30 19.88 9.78
N ILE A 198 2.96 20.28 8.56
CA ILE A 198 2.95 21.69 8.17
C ILE A 198 1.54 22.24 8.45
N PRO A 199 1.37 23.18 9.40
CA PRO A 199 0.06 23.74 9.73
C PRO A 199 -0.46 24.62 8.59
N LEU A 200 -1.78 24.62 8.40
CA LEU A 200 -2.46 25.46 7.41
C LEU A 200 -3.07 26.68 8.12
N SER A 201 -2.44 27.83 7.95
CA SER A 201 -2.88 29.11 8.55
C SER A 201 -3.81 29.92 7.66
N ALA A 202 -3.91 29.58 6.36
CA ALA A 202 -4.73 30.26 5.37
C ALA A 202 -5.44 29.26 4.45
N SER A 203 -6.52 29.70 3.81
CA SER A 203 -7.27 28.90 2.84
C SER A 203 -6.84 29.22 1.40
N ALA A 204 -6.94 28.24 0.52
CA ALA A 204 -6.71 28.40 -0.92
C ALA A 204 -7.58 27.43 -1.74
N ASP A 205 -7.95 27.90 -2.93
CA ASP A 205 -8.71 27.17 -3.93
C ASP A 205 -7.80 26.76 -5.10
N PHE A 206 -7.86 25.50 -5.49
CA PHE A 206 -7.11 24.96 -6.62
C PHE A 206 -8.04 24.41 -7.70
N SER A 207 -7.46 24.03 -8.85
CA SER A 207 -8.17 23.43 -9.97
C SER A 207 -8.87 22.11 -9.62
N ASP A 208 -9.56 21.52 -10.59
CA ASP A 208 -10.19 20.20 -10.51
C ASP A 208 -9.24 19.02 -10.84
N ASP A 209 -8.01 19.30 -11.33
CA ASP A 209 -7.00 18.27 -11.53
C ASP A 209 -6.22 17.98 -10.24
N PHE A 210 -6.27 16.71 -9.80
CA PHE A 210 -5.64 16.28 -8.55
C PHE A 210 -4.13 16.51 -8.56
N LYS A 211 -3.43 16.04 -9.59
CA LYS A 211 -1.96 16.07 -9.62
C LYS A 211 -1.44 17.51 -9.67
N ARG A 212 -2.11 18.38 -10.42
CA ARG A 212 -1.79 19.81 -10.52
C ARG A 212 -2.03 20.52 -9.20
N SER A 213 -3.14 20.25 -8.55
CA SER A 213 -3.49 20.87 -7.26
C SER A 213 -2.53 20.45 -6.15
N VAL A 214 -2.17 19.16 -6.09
CA VAL A 214 -1.15 18.65 -5.16
C VAL A 214 0.21 19.30 -5.41
N ARG A 215 0.66 19.38 -6.68
CA ARG A 215 1.92 20.08 -7.01
C ARG A 215 1.89 21.53 -6.57
N ALA A 216 0.80 22.25 -6.83
CA ALA A 216 0.67 23.66 -6.47
C ALA A 216 0.67 23.88 -4.94
N LEU A 217 -0.02 23.01 -4.19
CA LEU A 217 -0.02 23.06 -2.73
C LEU A 217 1.37 22.77 -2.15
N VAL A 218 2.04 21.72 -2.65
CA VAL A 218 3.38 21.35 -2.19
C VAL A 218 4.41 22.41 -2.58
N ALA A 219 4.30 23.04 -3.75
CA ALA A 219 5.16 24.14 -4.18
C ALA A 219 5.06 25.37 -3.26
N ALA A 220 3.93 25.58 -2.58
CA ALA A 220 3.83 26.63 -1.57
C ALA A 220 4.79 26.45 -0.39
N THR A 221 5.33 25.24 -0.19
CA THR A 221 6.37 24.95 0.81
C THR A 221 7.80 25.22 0.33
N GLU A 222 8.01 25.61 -0.94
CA GLU A 222 9.34 25.87 -1.50
C GLU A 222 10.06 27.06 -0.84
N LEU A 223 9.31 28.02 -0.31
CA LEU A 223 9.86 29.16 0.44
C LEU A 223 10.22 28.80 1.89
N GLY A 224 9.90 27.59 2.35
CA GLY A 224 10.25 27.08 3.68
C GLY A 224 11.64 26.44 3.74
N GLU A 225 12.13 26.17 4.96
CA GLU A 225 13.47 25.59 5.18
C GLU A 225 13.66 24.19 4.56
N ARG A 226 12.57 23.46 4.31
CA ARG A 226 12.59 22.11 3.75
C ARG A 226 11.57 22.01 2.61
N PRO A 227 11.95 22.39 1.37
CA PRO A 227 11.08 22.26 0.22
C PRO A 227 10.69 20.79 0.02
N LEU A 228 9.43 20.56 -0.32
CA LEU A 228 8.87 19.23 -0.51
C LEU A 228 8.54 19.01 -1.99
N GLN A 229 8.39 17.75 -2.38
CA GLN A 229 7.89 17.38 -3.70
C GLN A 229 6.89 16.21 -3.61
N PRO A 230 5.88 16.20 -4.49
CA PRO A 230 4.97 15.07 -4.62
C PRO A 230 5.48 14.06 -5.67
N CYS A 231 5.50 12.79 -5.28
CA CYS A 231 5.76 11.65 -6.14
C CYS A 231 4.46 10.92 -6.43
N PHE A 232 4.12 10.78 -7.71
CA PHE A 232 2.93 10.06 -8.16
C PHE A 232 3.32 8.75 -8.81
N TYR A 233 2.85 7.64 -8.26
CA TYR A 233 3.14 6.30 -8.77
C TYR A 233 2.00 5.79 -9.67
N ALA A 234 2.32 4.79 -10.51
CA ALA A 234 1.35 4.19 -11.45
C ALA A 234 0.20 3.45 -10.76
N ASN A 235 0.42 2.94 -9.54
CA ASN A 235 -0.58 2.28 -8.70
C ASN A 235 -1.42 3.28 -7.87
N GLN A 236 -1.53 4.53 -8.31
CA GLN A 236 -2.33 5.58 -7.68
C GLN A 236 -1.91 5.89 -6.23
N VAL A 237 -0.64 5.69 -5.88
CA VAL A 237 -0.07 6.14 -4.61
C VAL A 237 0.54 7.53 -4.79
N LEU A 238 0.15 8.46 -3.92
CA LEU A 238 0.83 9.73 -3.72
C LEU A 238 1.82 9.57 -2.57
N ARG A 239 3.05 10.07 -2.73
CA ARG A 239 4.02 10.23 -1.63
C ARG A 239 4.56 11.65 -1.63
N VAL A 240 4.72 12.24 -0.45
CA VAL A 240 5.37 13.54 -0.28
C VAL A 240 6.71 13.31 0.41
N ILE A 241 7.77 13.79 -0.21
CA ILE A 241 9.15 13.65 0.26
C ILE A 241 9.86 15.00 0.22
N PRO A 242 10.96 15.20 0.97
CA PRO A 242 11.84 16.34 0.75
C PRO A 242 12.31 16.42 -0.70
N LEU A 243 12.41 17.63 -1.26
CA LEU A 243 12.85 17.87 -2.62
C LEU A 243 14.26 17.29 -2.92
N SER A 244 15.09 17.16 -1.89
CA SER A 244 16.42 16.54 -1.97
C SER A 244 16.41 15.02 -2.14
N GLN A 245 15.27 14.36 -1.97
CA GLN A 245 15.12 12.91 -2.11
C GLN A 245 14.55 12.53 -3.48
N SER A 246 14.89 11.35 -4.00
CA SER A 246 14.37 10.86 -5.28
C SER A 246 12.98 10.23 -5.14
N CYS A 247 12.10 10.50 -6.11
CA CYS A 247 10.82 9.78 -6.26
C CYS A 247 11.00 8.32 -6.70
N ASP A 248 12.14 7.99 -7.32
CA ASP A 248 12.50 6.62 -7.65
C ASP A 248 13.05 5.89 -6.42
N ARG A 249 12.30 4.91 -5.92
CA ARG A 249 12.73 4.05 -4.80
C ARG A 249 13.88 3.11 -5.18
N THR A 250 14.16 2.94 -6.47
CA THR A 250 15.15 1.99 -7.02
C THR A 250 16.54 2.62 -7.22
N ALA A 251 16.63 3.95 -7.28
CA ALA A 251 17.86 4.69 -7.58
C ALA A 251 18.86 4.79 -6.42
N ALA A 252 18.52 4.32 -5.22
CA ALA A 252 19.45 4.24 -4.10
C ALA A 252 20.38 3.01 -4.23
N ARG A 253 21.28 3.03 -5.22
CA ARG A 253 22.52 2.23 -5.18
C ARG A 253 23.69 3.19 -4.95
N PRO A 254 24.37 3.13 -3.79
CA PRO A 254 25.58 3.89 -3.56
C PRO A 254 26.71 3.36 -4.44
N GLY A 255 27.32 4.21 -5.26
CA GLY A 255 28.78 4.19 -5.38
C GLY A 255 29.38 4.66 -4.04
N ALA A 256 30.59 4.34 -3.64
CA ALA A 256 31.74 3.81 -4.36
C ALA A 256 32.58 2.99 -3.39
N SER A 257 33.15 1.90 -3.87
CA SER A 257 34.22 1.18 -3.21
C SER A 257 35.47 2.08 -3.15
N LEU A 258 36.09 2.16 -1.98
CA LEU A 258 37.53 2.35 -1.85
C LEU A 258 38.15 1.01 -1.47
#